data_AF-A0A075F4L8-F1
#
_entry.id   AF-A0A075F4L8-F1
#
_cell.length_a   1.000
_cell.length_b   1.000
_cell.length_c   1.000
_cell.angle_alpha   90.00
_cell.angle_beta   90.00
_cell.angle_gamma   90.00
#
_symmetry.space_group_name_H-M   'P 1'
#
loop_
_entity.id
_entity.type
_entity.pdbx_description
1 polymer ?
#
loop_
_entity_poly.entity_id
_entity_poly.type
_entity_poly.pdbx_seq_one_letter_code
_entity_poly.pdbx_strand_id
1 'polypeptide(L)'
;GVRIIVTQSAYVDKLTDLQSDDLIVITIDGAPKEGCKHISVLTEADETQCPSVEIQPDDVVALPYSSGTTGLPKGVMLTHKGLVSSVAQQVDGENPNLYFHSEDVILCVLPLFHIYSLNSVLLCALRAGAATLIMQKFNLTTCLELIQRYKVTVAPIVPPIVLDITKSPNFSQYDVSSVRIIMSGAAPLGKELEDALRER
;
A
#
# COMPACT_ATOMS: atom_id res chain seq x y z
N GLY A 1 13.03 3.22 25.14
CA GLY A 1 12.56 1.91 24.62
C GLY A 1 11.30 2.11 23.81
N VAL A 2 10.89 1.08 23.06
CA VAL A 2 9.58 1.03 22.37
C VAL A 2 8.47 1.09 23.43
N ARG A 3 7.48 1.97 23.25
CA ARG A 3 6.35 2.13 24.20
C ARG A 3 5.06 1.48 23.71
N ILE A 4 4.90 1.35 22.39
CA ILE A 4 3.69 0.79 21.78
C ILE A 4 4.11 -0.13 20.63
N ILE A 5 3.51 -1.31 20.57
CA ILE A 5 3.60 -2.23 19.43
C ILE A 5 2.19 -2.48 18.91
N VAL A 6 1.99 -2.23 17.61
CA VAL A 6 0.76 -2.57 16.90
C VAL A 6 1.02 -3.79 16.02
N THR A 7 0.28 -4.87 16.21
CA THR A 7 0.54 -6.15 15.52
C THR A 7 -0.72 -6.99 15.33
N GLN A 8 -0.63 -8.14 14.67
CA GLN A 8 -1.70 -9.13 14.67
C GLN A 8 -1.62 -10.02 15.92
N SER A 9 -2.75 -10.49 16.41
CA SER A 9 -2.91 -11.37 17.57
C SER A 9 -2.04 -12.64 17.48
N ALA A 10 -1.83 -13.13 16.25
CA ALA A 10 -0.97 -14.28 15.95
C ALA A 10 0.53 -14.05 16.25
N TYR A 11 0.97 -12.80 16.39
CA TYR A 11 2.38 -12.45 16.62
C TYR A 11 2.69 -11.99 18.04
N VAL A 12 1.68 -11.83 18.90
CA VAL A 12 1.85 -11.38 20.28
C VAL A 12 2.84 -12.25 21.05
N ASP A 13 2.79 -13.58 20.87
CA ASP A 13 3.65 -14.52 21.61
C ASP A 13 5.13 -14.43 21.19
N LYS A 14 5.43 -13.73 20.09
CA LYS A 14 6.81 -13.44 19.65
C LYS A 14 7.40 -12.21 20.33
N LEU A 15 6.59 -11.47 21.10
CA LEU A 15 7.00 -10.24 21.77
C LEU A 15 7.52 -10.47 23.20
N THR A 16 7.71 -11.73 23.62
CA THR A 16 8.14 -12.11 24.98
C THR A 16 9.40 -11.36 25.42
N ASP A 17 10.36 -11.20 24.50
CA ASP A 17 11.66 -10.60 24.80
C ASP A 17 11.61 -9.06 24.87
N LEU A 18 10.46 -8.47 24.54
CA LEU A 18 10.22 -7.02 24.53
C LEU A 18 9.28 -6.58 25.66
N GLN A 19 8.76 -7.51 26.47
CA GLN A 19 7.84 -7.19 27.55
C GLN A 19 8.49 -6.26 28.60
N SER A 20 7.80 -5.17 28.90
CA SER A 20 8.12 -4.24 29.99
C SER A 20 6.81 -3.69 30.56
N ASP A 21 6.80 -3.24 31.81
CA ASP A 21 5.58 -2.72 32.46
C ASP A 21 4.96 -1.53 31.72
N ASP A 22 5.75 -0.80 30.94
CA ASP A 22 5.31 0.37 30.15
C ASP A 22 4.93 0.03 28.69
N LEU A 23 5.08 -1.21 28.25
CA LEU A 23 4.81 -1.60 26.85
C LEU A 23 3.31 -1.86 26.63
N ILE A 24 2.70 -1.11 25.73
CA ILE A 24 1.34 -1.35 25.27
C ILE A 24 1.36 -2.17 23.97
N VAL A 25 0.75 -3.35 24.00
CA VAL A 25 0.53 -4.18 22.80
C VAL A 25 -0.90 -3.96 22.31
N ILE A 26 -1.05 -3.54 21.06
CA ILE A 26 -2.33 -3.34 20.39
C ILE A 26 -2.48 -4.36 19.26
N THR A 27 -3.54 -5.15 19.29
CA THR A 27 -3.87 -6.10 18.22
C THR A 27 -4.85 -5.48 17.23
N ILE A 28 -4.66 -5.75 15.94
CA ILE A 28 -5.49 -5.20 14.84
C ILE A 28 -6.61 -6.13 14.40
N ASP A 29 -6.72 -7.30 15.02
CA ASP A 29 -7.58 -8.41 14.62
C ASP A 29 -8.12 -9.18 15.83
N GLY A 30 -9.34 -9.69 15.67
CA GLY A 30 -9.99 -10.57 16.65
C GLY A 30 -10.22 -9.93 18.03
N ALA A 31 -10.58 -10.75 19.01
CA ALA A 31 -10.58 -10.33 20.41
C ALA A 31 -9.12 -10.24 20.91
N PRO A 32 -8.74 -9.19 21.66
CA PRO A 32 -7.38 -9.05 22.14
C PRO A 32 -7.05 -10.15 23.15
N LYS A 33 -5.81 -10.65 23.11
CA LYS A 33 -5.26 -11.54 24.15
C LYS A 33 -5.19 -10.81 25.50
N GLU A 34 -5.12 -11.57 26.58
CA GLU A 34 -4.95 -11.01 27.94
C GLU A 34 -3.73 -10.09 28.00
N GLY A 35 -3.90 -8.90 28.59
CA GLY A 35 -2.87 -7.86 28.64
C GLY A 35 -2.70 -7.03 27.35
N CYS A 36 -3.40 -7.35 26.25
CA CYS A 36 -3.38 -6.58 25.02
C CYS A 36 -4.62 -5.68 24.90
N LYS A 37 -4.49 -4.59 24.14
CA LYS A 37 -5.62 -3.76 23.70
C LYS A 37 -6.00 -4.11 22.26
N HIS A 38 -7.24 -3.87 21.86
CA HIS A 38 -7.65 -3.96 20.46
C HIS A 38 -7.54 -2.58 19.79
N ILE A 39 -7.25 -2.52 18.48
CA ILE A 39 -7.05 -1.26 17.73
C ILE A 39 -8.24 -0.29 17.80
N SER A 40 -9.43 -0.79 18.14
CA SER A 40 -10.62 0.05 18.37
C SER A 40 -10.44 1.07 19.50
N VAL A 41 -9.47 0.90 20.40
CA VAL A 41 -9.15 1.96 21.39
C VAL A 41 -8.76 3.29 20.74
N LEU A 42 -8.31 3.26 19.48
CA LEU A 42 -8.04 4.49 18.72
C LEU A 42 -9.30 5.26 18.33
N THR A 43 -10.46 4.59 18.24
CA THR A 43 -11.74 5.27 17.92
C THR A 43 -12.34 6.00 19.11
N GLU A 44 -11.84 5.72 20.32
CA GLU A 44 -12.25 6.40 21.56
C GLU A 44 -11.44 7.68 21.80
N ALA A 45 -10.42 7.94 20.99
CA ALA A 45 -9.57 9.11 21.14
C ALA A 45 -10.32 10.39 20.73
N ASP A 46 -10.17 11.43 21.53
CA ASP A 46 -10.60 12.79 21.21
C ASP A 46 -9.47 13.50 20.46
N GLU A 47 -9.65 13.72 19.16
CA GLU A 47 -8.66 14.39 18.31
C GLU A 47 -8.30 15.79 18.80
N THR A 48 -9.21 16.46 19.53
CA THR A 48 -8.97 17.78 20.10
C THR A 48 -7.98 17.76 21.27
N GLN A 49 -7.74 16.59 21.86
CA GLN A 49 -6.78 16.38 22.95
C GLN A 49 -5.41 15.94 22.43
N CYS A 50 -5.25 15.72 21.13
CA CYS A 50 -3.97 15.35 20.56
C CYS A 50 -2.99 16.53 20.73
N PRO A 51 -1.82 16.32 21.36
CA PRO A 51 -0.86 17.41 21.56
C PRO A 51 -0.41 17.94 20.21
N SER A 52 -0.32 19.26 20.09
CA SER A 52 0.30 19.87 18.92
C SER A 52 1.76 19.44 18.85
N VAL A 53 2.16 18.92 17.69
CA VAL A 53 3.54 18.56 17.38
C VAL A 53 4.07 19.50 16.32
N GLU A 54 5.30 19.97 16.51
CA GLU A 54 6.01 20.72 15.49
C GLU A 54 6.68 19.72 14.55
N ILE A 55 6.25 19.68 13.29
CA ILE A 55 6.79 18.80 12.25
C ILE A 55 7.56 19.65 11.25
N GLN A 56 8.85 19.36 11.09
CA GLN A 56 9.69 20.03 10.10
C GLN A 56 9.67 19.27 8.77
N PRO A 57 9.79 19.97 7.62
CA PRO A 57 9.78 19.31 6.31
C PRO A 57 10.85 18.24 6.13
N ASP A 58 12.00 18.39 6.79
CA ASP A 58 13.12 17.45 6.69
C ASP A 58 13.09 16.34 7.76
N ASP A 59 12.03 16.27 8.58
CA ASP A 59 11.82 15.16 9.51
C ASP A 59 11.54 13.86 8.75
N VAL A 60 12.12 12.76 9.23
CA VAL A 60 11.94 11.42 8.65
C VAL A 60 10.57 10.87 9.02
N VAL A 61 9.82 10.41 8.01
CA VAL A 61 8.47 9.87 8.18
C VAL A 61 8.33 8.42 7.70
N ALA A 62 9.20 7.96 6.81
CA ALA A 62 9.24 6.57 6.37
C ALA A 62 10.69 6.04 6.34
N LEU A 63 10.85 4.79 6.78
CA LEU A 63 12.15 4.12 6.85
C LEU A 63 12.12 2.71 6.20
N PRO A 64 11.81 2.60 4.90
CA PRO A 64 11.89 1.32 4.19
C PRO A 64 13.34 0.82 4.14
N TYR A 65 13.51 -0.50 4.12
CA TYR A 65 14.84 -1.12 4.00
C TYR A 65 15.14 -1.50 2.56
N SER A 66 16.40 -1.28 2.13
CA SER A 66 16.90 -1.66 0.81
C SER A 66 18.34 -2.14 0.89
N SER A 67 18.73 -3.12 0.06
CA SER A 67 20.14 -3.48 -0.13
C SER A 67 20.95 -2.37 -0.78
N GLY A 68 20.31 -1.40 -1.44
CA GLY A 68 20.99 -0.42 -2.27
C GLY A 68 21.73 -1.10 -3.43
N THR A 69 22.86 -0.52 -3.84
CA THR A 69 23.69 -1.06 -4.93
C THR A 69 24.57 -2.23 -4.47
N THR A 70 24.97 -2.29 -3.19
CA THR A 70 25.80 -3.35 -2.62
C THR A 70 25.56 -3.54 -1.11
N GLY A 71 25.91 -4.72 -0.59
CA GLY A 71 26.00 -4.99 0.85
C GLY A 71 24.67 -5.33 1.54
N LEU A 72 24.66 -5.23 2.87
CA LEU A 72 23.51 -5.56 3.72
C LEU A 72 22.35 -4.54 3.57
N PRO A 73 21.10 -4.92 3.90
CA PRO A 73 19.97 -3.99 3.96
C PRO A 73 20.23 -2.79 4.88
N LYS A 74 19.88 -1.60 4.40
CA LYS A 74 20.03 -0.30 5.08
C LYS A 74 18.67 0.39 5.13
N GLY A 75 18.40 1.10 6.23
CA GLY A 75 17.21 1.95 6.37
C GLY A 75 17.35 3.19 5.50
N VAL A 76 16.41 3.40 4.57
CA VAL A 76 16.37 4.56 3.69
C VAL A 76 15.53 5.64 4.36
N MET A 77 16.15 6.72 4.80
CA MET A 77 15.44 7.84 5.44
C MET A 77 14.68 8.65 4.39
N LEU A 78 13.35 8.59 4.44
CA LEU A 78 12.48 9.40 3.60
C LEU A 78 11.80 10.47 4.45
N THR A 79 12.01 11.72 4.07
CA THR A 79 11.49 12.89 4.80
C THR A 79 10.08 13.26 4.34
N HIS A 80 9.36 14.05 5.15
CA HIS A 80 8.07 14.63 4.75
C HIS A 80 8.16 15.36 3.41
N LYS A 81 9.13 16.27 3.27
CA LYS A 81 9.41 17.03 2.04
C LYS A 81 9.71 16.11 0.87
N GLY A 82 10.49 15.05 1.07
CA GLY A 82 10.84 14.10 0.02
C GLY A 82 9.62 13.37 -0.53
N LEU A 83 8.75 12.86 0.35
CA LEU A 83 7.53 12.17 -0.07
C LEU A 83 6.52 13.12 -0.72
N VAL A 84 6.26 14.30 -0.13
CA VAL A 84 5.36 15.30 -0.72
C VAL A 84 5.84 15.72 -2.11
N SER A 85 7.15 15.97 -2.26
CA SER A 85 7.75 16.31 -3.55
C SER A 85 7.55 15.19 -4.57
N SER A 86 7.79 13.94 -4.18
CA SER A 86 7.62 12.78 -5.06
C SER A 86 6.15 12.56 -5.46
N VAL A 87 5.21 12.73 -4.53
CA VAL A 87 3.76 12.64 -4.83
C VAL A 87 3.35 13.74 -5.80
N ALA A 88 3.74 15.00 -5.54
CA ALA A 88 3.42 16.12 -6.41
C ALA A 88 3.99 15.95 -7.83
N GLN A 89 5.21 15.43 -7.96
CA GLN A 89 5.81 15.11 -9.27
C GLN A 89 5.03 14.07 -10.08
N GLN A 90 4.25 13.21 -9.41
CA GLN A 90 3.45 12.18 -10.06
C GLN A 90 2.06 12.72 -10.43
N VAL A 91 1.33 13.29 -9.48
CA VAL A 91 -0.12 13.53 -9.63
C VAL A 91 -0.55 14.99 -9.61
N ASP A 92 0.33 15.93 -9.28
CA ASP A 92 -0.02 17.36 -9.27
C ASP A 92 0.31 18.04 -10.62
N GLY A 93 -0.23 19.25 -10.80
CA GLY A 93 -0.06 20.07 -11.99
C GLY A 93 -1.29 20.03 -12.90
N GLU A 94 -1.39 20.99 -13.82
CA GLU A 94 -2.52 21.07 -14.77
C GLU A 94 -2.53 19.90 -15.77
N ASN A 95 -1.35 19.33 -16.05
CA ASN A 95 -1.17 18.14 -16.87
C ASN A 95 -0.26 17.15 -16.11
N PRO A 96 -0.81 16.40 -15.15
CA PRO A 96 -0.01 15.55 -14.27
C PRO A 96 0.60 14.38 -15.05
N ASN A 97 1.77 13.92 -14.60
CA ASN A 97 2.48 12.79 -15.21
C ASN A 97 1.66 11.49 -15.10
N LEU A 98 0.96 11.32 -13.97
CA LEU A 98 0.03 10.26 -13.70
C LEU A 98 -1.33 10.87 -13.36
N TYR A 99 -2.22 10.88 -14.35
CA TYR A 99 -3.56 11.47 -14.20
C TYR A 99 -4.49 10.53 -13.42
N PHE A 100 -4.57 10.76 -12.11
CA PHE A 100 -5.58 10.23 -11.21
C PHE A 100 -6.60 11.31 -10.85
N HIS A 101 -7.84 10.92 -10.63
CA HIS A 101 -8.92 11.80 -10.21
C HIS A 101 -9.82 11.13 -9.16
N SER A 102 -10.71 11.91 -8.55
CA SER A 102 -11.51 11.46 -7.40
C SER A 102 -12.56 10.38 -7.71
N GLU A 103 -12.84 10.12 -8.98
CA GLU A 103 -13.74 9.02 -9.39
C GLU A 103 -12.98 7.72 -9.66
N ASP A 104 -11.65 7.74 -9.60
CA ASP A 104 -10.87 6.52 -9.76
C ASP A 104 -11.02 5.58 -8.58
N VAL A 105 -10.97 4.29 -8.89
CA VAL A 105 -10.79 3.21 -7.93
C VAL A 105 -9.47 2.53 -8.25
N ILE A 106 -8.47 2.77 -7.40
CA ILE A 106 -7.09 2.32 -7.58
C ILE A 106 -6.90 1.00 -6.82
N LEU A 107 -6.49 -0.05 -7.53
CA LEU A 107 -6.16 -1.34 -6.92
C LEU A 107 -4.88 -1.25 -6.09
N CYS A 108 -4.94 -1.63 -4.82
CA CYS A 108 -3.78 -1.75 -3.94
C CYS A 108 -3.58 -3.23 -3.56
N VAL A 109 -3.08 -4.00 -4.52
CA VAL A 109 -2.73 -5.42 -4.35
C VAL A 109 -1.23 -5.64 -4.08
N LEU A 110 -0.42 -4.62 -4.37
CA LEU A 110 1.01 -4.65 -4.09
C LEU A 110 1.26 -4.33 -2.61
N PRO A 111 2.37 -4.81 -2.02
CA PRO A 111 2.56 -4.69 -0.59
C PRO A 111 2.89 -3.26 -0.15
N LEU A 112 2.10 -2.70 0.77
CA LEU A 112 2.30 -1.35 1.34
C LEU A 112 3.57 -1.21 2.19
N PHE A 113 4.17 -2.32 2.63
CA PHE A 113 5.48 -2.28 3.29
C PHE A 113 6.64 -1.96 2.33
N HIS A 114 6.39 -1.98 1.01
CA HIS A 114 7.35 -1.55 0.01
C HIS A 114 7.02 -0.14 -0.49
N ILE A 115 8.05 0.71 -0.64
CA ILE A 115 7.86 2.14 -0.93
C ILE A 115 7.11 2.42 -2.23
N TYR A 116 7.18 1.50 -3.21
CA TYR A 116 6.43 1.61 -4.46
C TYR A 116 4.91 1.71 -4.22
N SER A 117 4.34 0.76 -3.47
CA SER A 117 2.89 0.76 -3.22
C SER A 117 2.50 1.84 -2.21
N LEU A 118 3.37 2.10 -1.23
CA LEU A 118 3.10 3.17 -0.26
C LEU A 118 3.02 4.54 -0.97
N ASN A 119 4.00 4.88 -1.81
CA ASN A 119 4.08 6.18 -2.47
C ASN A 119 3.15 6.26 -3.69
N SER A 120 3.44 5.49 -4.75
CA SER A 120 2.79 5.64 -6.06
C SER A 120 1.36 5.11 -6.11
N VAL A 121 0.93 4.32 -5.12
CA VAL A 121 -0.46 3.85 -5.02
C VAL A 121 -1.18 4.60 -3.90
N LEU A 122 -0.84 4.36 -2.63
CA LEU A 122 -1.61 4.90 -1.51
C LEU A 122 -1.51 6.42 -1.40
N LEU A 123 -0.30 7.00 -1.31
CA LEU A 123 -0.15 8.45 -1.13
C LEU A 123 -0.65 9.25 -2.35
N CYS A 124 -0.37 8.77 -3.56
CA CYS A 124 -0.88 9.36 -4.79
C CYS A 124 -2.42 9.28 -4.89
N ALA A 125 -3.03 8.14 -4.53
CA ALA A 125 -4.48 7.99 -4.51
C ALA A 125 -5.12 8.98 -3.52
N LEU A 126 -4.58 9.07 -2.30
CA LEU A 126 -5.05 10.00 -1.28
C LEU A 126 -4.94 11.45 -1.75
N ARG A 127 -3.82 11.81 -2.39
CA ARG A 127 -3.62 13.17 -2.94
C ARG A 127 -4.64 13.50 -4.03
N ALA A 128 -4.95 12.55 -4.91
CA ALA A 128 -5.91 12.72 -6.00
C ALA A 128 -7.38 12.62 -5.55
N GLY A 129 -7.64 12.28 -4.28
CA GLY A 129 -9.00 12.03 -3.76
C GLY A 129 -9.64 10.75 -4.29
N ALA A 130 -8.85 9.81 -4.80
CA ALA A 130 -9.31 8.56 -5.38
C ALA A 130 -9.61 7.50 -4.31
N ALA A 131 -10.49 6.56 -4.61
CA ALA A 131 -10.72 5.40 -3.77
C ALA A 131 -9.57 4.39 -3.90
N THR A 132 -9.17 3.75 -2.80
CA THR A 132 -8.13 2.71 -2.80
C THR A 132 -8.74 1.37 -2.42
N LEU A 133 -8.71 0.39 -3.34
CA LEU A 133 -9.20 -0.96 -3.10
C LEU A 133 -8.06 -1.87 -2.64
N ILE A 134 -7.95 -2.08 -1.32
CA ILE A 134 -6.87 -2.87 -0.72
C ILE A 134 -7.17 -4.36 -0.80
N MET A 135 -6.21 -5.13 -1.32
CA MET A 135 -6.25 -6.59 -1.35
C MET A 135 -5.10 -7.15 -0.52
N GLN A 136 -5.42 -7.78 0.61
CA GLN A 136 -4.42 -8.25 1.59
C GLN A 136 -3.47 -9.32 1.04
N LYS A 137 -3.97 -10.17 0.13
CA LYS A 137 -3.22 -11.27 -0.48
C LYS A 137 -3.71 -11.47 -1.91
N PHE A 138 -2.78 -11.49 -2.86
CA PHE A 138 -3.10 -11.72 -4.27
C PHE A 138 -3.64 -13.14 -4.51
N ASN A 139 -4.71 -13.18 -5.29
CA ASN A 139 -5.31 -14.35 -5.92
C ASN A 139 -5.97 -13.85 -7.19
N LEU A 140 -5.66 -14.44 -8.35
CA LEU A 140 -6.12 -13.90 -9.63
C LEU A 140 -7.65 -13.85 -9.73
N THR A 141 -8.34 -14.94 -9.38
CA THR A 141 -9.81 -15.03 -9.43
C THR A 141 -10.45 -13.93 -8.59
N THR A 142 -10.10 -13.84 -7.31
CA THR A 142 -10.63 -12.81 -6.41
C THR A 142 -10.26 -11.40 -6.89
N CYS A 143 -9.07 -11.21 -7.46
CA CYS A 143 -8.66 -9.91 -8.01
C CYS A 143 -9.59 -9.48 -9.16
N LEU A 144 -9.87 -10.38 -10.11
CA LEU A 144 -10.77 -10.10 -11.24
C LEU A 144 -12.21 -9.88 -10.78
N GLU A 145 -12.70 -10.66 -9.81
CA GLU A 145 -14.02 -10.44 -9.18
C GLU A 145 -14.13 -9.04 -8.55
N LEU A 146 -13.07 -8.63 -7.83
CA LEU A 146 -13.01 -7.32 -7.19
C LEU A 146 -12.92 -6.19 -8.20
N ILE A 147 -12.13 -6.34 -9.27
CA ILE A 147 -12.05 -5.39 -10.39
C ILE A 147 -13.43 -5.17 -10.99
N GLN A 148 -14.14 -6.26 -11.33
CA GLN A 148 -15.48 -6.19 -11.90
C GLN A 148 -16.49 -5.55 -10.94
N ARG A 149 -16.48 -5.96 -9.68
CA ARG A 149 -17.47 -5.53 -8.67
C ARG A 149 -17.32 -4.06 -8.29
N TYR A 150 -16.09 -3.61 -8.09
CA TYR A 150 -15.79 -2.25 -7.64
C TYR A 150 -15.41 -1.30 -8.78
N LYS A 151 -15.48 -1.78 -10.03
CA LYS A 151 -15.14 -1.01 -11.23
C LYS A 151 -13.79 -0.33 -11.11
N VAL A 152 -12.77 -1.12 -10.76
CA VAL A 152 -11.37 -0.65 -10.67
C VAL A 152 -10.99 0.05 -11.98
N THR A 153 -10.43 1.25 -11.88
CA THR A 153 -10.03 2.08 -13.03
C THR A 153 -8.53 2.11 -13.25
N VAL A 154 -7.75 1.94 -12.17
CA VAL A 154 -6.29 1.91 -12.22
C VAL A 154 -5.77 0.65 -11.56
N ALA A 155 -4.94 -0.11 -12.28
CA ALA A 155 -4.33 -1.34 -11.81
C ALA A 155 -2.78 -1.25 -11.77
N PRO A 156 -2.20 -0.79 -10.64
CA PRO A 156 -0.78 -0.97 -10.34
C PRO A 156 -0.47 -2.45 -10.07
N ILE A 157 0.32 -3.04 -10.95
CA ILE A 157 0.69 -4.46 -10.94
C ILE A 157 2.18 -4.65 -11.22
N VAL A 158 2.62 -5.90 -11.20
CA VAL A 158 4.01 -6.31 -11.48
C VAL A 158 4.03 -7.41 -12.54
N PRO A 159 5.14 -7.64 -13.25
CA PRO A 159 5.19 -8.63 -14.34
C PRO A 159 4.69 -10.03 -13.98
N PRO A 160 4.91 -10.59 -12.77
CA PRO A 160 4.29 -11.86 -12.39
C PRO A 160 2.76 -11.87 -12.42
N ILE A 161 2.10 -10.77 -12.00
CA ILE A 161 0.64 -10.64 -12.06
C ILE A 161 0.17 -10.56 -13.53
N VAL A 162 0.90 -9.84 -14.37
CA VAL A 162 0.61 -9.79 -15.83
C VAL A 162 0.70 -11.19 -16.45
N LEU A 163 1.70 -11.98 -16.04
CA LEU A 163 1.85 -13.36 -16.50
C LEU A 163 0.66 -14.24 -16.08
N ASP A 164 0.19 -14.09 -14.85
CA ASP A 164 -0.98 -14.82 -14.35
C ASP A 164 -2.25 -14.43 -15.11
N ILE A 165 -2.43 -13.14 -15.40
CA ILE A 165 -3.55 -12.62 -16.22
C ILE A 165 -3.51 -13.23 -17.63
N THR A 166 -2.36 -13.13 -18.32
CA THR A 166 -2.25 -13.57 -19.72
C THR A 166 -2.40 -15.08 -19.86
N LYS A 167 -2.00 -15.87 -18.86
CA LYS A 167 -2.16 -17.33 -18.84
C LYS A 167 -3.52 -17.81 -18.35
N SER A 168 -4.37 -16.93 -17.82
CA SER A 168 -5.66 -17.33 -17.28
C SER A 168 -6.64 -17.73 -18.38
N PRO A 169 -7.17 -18.97 -18.35
CA PRO A 169 -8.21 -19.39 -19.28
C PRO A 169 -9.57 -18.74 -18.96
N ASN A 170 -9.77 -18.31 -17.71
CA ASN A 170 -11.05 -17.78 -17.24
C ASN A 170 -11.12 -16.25 -17.27
N PHE A 171 -10.11 -15.56 -17.79
CA PHE A 171 -10.07 -14.09 -17.80
C PHE A 171 -11.30 -13.48 -18.49
N SER A 172 -11.73 -14.06 -19.62
CA SER A 172 -12.88 -13.57 -20.41
C SER A 172 -14.23 -13.67 -19.70
N GLN A 173 -14.30 -14.30 -18.52
CA GLN A 173 -15.51 -14.38 -17.71
C GLN A 173 -15.75 -13.13 -16.87
N TYR A 174 -14.77 -12.23 -16.77
CA TYR A 174 -14.83 -11.02 -15.95
C TYR A 174 -14.87 -9.77 -16.82
N ASP A 175 -15.78 -8.85 -16.49
CA ASP A 175 -15.82 -7.51 -17.06
C ASP A 175 -14.77 -6.63 -16.36
N VAL A 176 -13.66 -6.40 -17.05
CA VAL A 176 -12.56 -5.52 -16.63
C VAL A 176 -12.53 -4.20 -17.42
N SER A 177 -13.59 -3.89 -18.17
CA SER A 177 -13.65 -2.72 -19.07
C SER A 177 -13.53 -1.36 -18.36
N SER A 178 -13.70 -1.33 -17.04
CA SER A 178 -13.47 -0.12 -16.23
C SER A 178 -12.00 0.28 -16.13
N VAL A 179 -11.06 -0.68 -16.30
CA VAL A 179 -9.63 -0.42 -16.15
C VAL A 179 -9.15 0.43 -17.32
N ARG A 180 -8.81 1.68 -17.04
CA ARG A 180 -8.28 2.66 -18.02
C ARG A 180 -6.76 2.81 -17.96
N ILE A 181 -6.13 2.46 -16.85
CA ILE A 181 -4.67 2.51 -16.68
C ILE A 181 -4.17 1.19 -16.06
N ILE A 182 -3.17 0.59 -16.70
CA ILE A 182 -2.34 -0.46 -16.11
C ILE A 182 -0.94 0.10 -15.91
N MET A 183 -0.43 0.03 -14.68
CA MET A 183 0.94 0.41 -14.36
C MET A 183 1.73 -0.85 -14.04
N SER A 184 2.87 -1.07 -14.69
CA SER A 184 3.80 -2.15 -14.36
C SER A 184 5.11 -1.57 -13.85
N GLY A 185 5.57 -2.04 -12.68
CA GLY A 185 6.80 -1.58 -12.05
C GLY A 185 7.66 -2.69 -11.45
N ALA A 186 8.70 -2.29 -10.73
CA ALA A 186 9.68 -3.14 -10.02
C ALA A 186 10.58 -4.04 -10.88
N ALA A 187 10.13 -4.49 -12.05
CA ALA A 187 10.92 -5.27 -12.99
C ALA A 187 10.50 -4.94 -14.44
N PRO A 188 11.39 -5.18 -15.43
CA PRO A 188 11.05 -5.00 -16.83
C PRO A 188 9.86 -5.87 -17.26
N LEU A 189 8.94 -5.30 -18.02
CA LEU A 189 7.91 -6.05 -18.73
C LEU A 189 8.44 -6.35 -20.14
N GLY A 190 8.63 -7.64 -20.45
CA GLY A 190 9.10 -8.05 -21.77
C GLY A 190 8.03 -7.78 -22.85
N LYS A 191 8.46 -7.43 -24.06
CA LYS A 191 7.56 -7.09 -25.18
C LYS A 191 6.47 -8.13 -25.42
N GLU A 192 6.82 -9.42 -25.41
CA GLU A 192 5.85 -10.51 -25.60
C GLU A 192 4.74 -10.51 -24.55
N LEU A 193 5.09 -10.22 -23.30
CA LEU A 193 4.14 -10.19 -22.19
C LEU A 193 3.28 -8.91 -22.23
N GLU A 194 3.85 -7.80 -22.69
CA GLU A 194 3.11 -6.56 -22.96
C GLU A 194 2.08 -6.77 -24.08
N ASP A 195 2.49 -7.34 -25.21
CA ASP A 195 1.61 -7.62 -26.36
C ASP A 195 0.47 -8.55 -25.93
N ALA A 196 0.80 -9.64 -25.23
CA ALA A 196 -0.20 -10.60 -24.72
C ALA A 196 -1.20 -9.96 -23.73
N LEU A 197 -0.79 -8.94 -22.97
CA LEU A 197 -1.70 -8.19 -22.10
C LEU A 197 -2.61 -7.27 -22.90
N ARG A 198 -2.13 -6.65 -23.99
CA ARG A 198 -2.93 -5.76 -24.84
C ARG A 198 -4.04 -6.48 -25.61
N GLU A 199 -3.89 -7.79 -25.82
CA GLU A 199 -4.91 -8.64 -26.46
C GLU A 199 -6.03 -9.08 -25.50
N ARG A 200 -5.90 -8.80 -24.20
CA ARG A 200 -6.88 -9.14 -23.16
C ARG A 200 -7.83 -7.98 -22.89
#